data_AF-A0A0P0VZG0-F1
#
_entry.id   AF-A0A0P0VZG0-F1
#
_cell.length_a   1.000
_cell.length_b   1.000
_cell.length_c   1.000
_cell.angle_alpha   90.00
_cell.angle_beta   90.00
_cell.angle_gamma   90.00
#
_symmetry.space_group_name_H-M   'P 1'
#
loop_
_entity.id
_entity.type
_entity.pdbx_description
1 polymer ?
#
loop_
_entity_poly.entity_id
_entity_poly.type
_entity_poly.pdbx_seq_one_letter_code
_entity_poly.pdbx_strand_id
1 'polypeptide(L)'
;IAKKGFWVPYHHDVKMTQLTTVTTVSSLCIFNCPKLLARFSSPVTNGVVASFQSLRSLIVDHMRILTCPLLRERLEHIENLDIQDCSEITTFTADNEDVFLHLRSLQSLCISGCNNLQSLPSSLSSLESLDKLILWNCPELELLPDEQLPLSLRKLEVALCNPVLKDRLRKECGIDWPKIAHIPWVEIDGEILQ
;
A
#
# COMPACT_ATOMS: atom_id res chain seq x y z
N ILE A 1 -21.35 -6.25 26.78
CA ILE A 1 -22.39 -6.77 25.85
C ILE A 1 -22.01 -6.22 24.47
N ALA A 2 -21.66 -7.11 23.52
CA ALA A 2 -21.06 -6.88 22.18
C ALA A 2 -19.65 -6.22 22.18
N LYS A 3 -18.51 -6.93 22.12
CA LYS A 3 -17.87 -7.64 20.99
C LYS A 3 -17.73 -6.80 19.71
N LYS A 4 -16.54 -6.22 19.46
CA LYS A 4 -15.75 -6.27 18.19
C LYS A 4 -14.66 -5.18 18.18
N GLY A 5 -13.46 -5.58 17.80
CA GLY A 5 -12.28 -4.72 17.70
C GLY A 5 -11.02 -5.59 17.80
N PHE A 6 -10.86 -6.54 16.88
CA PHE A 6 -9.63 -7.32 16.75
C PHE A 6 -8.83 -6.76 15.58
N TRP A 7 -7.71 -6.11 15.89
CA TRP A 7 -6.58 -5.99 14.96
C TRP A 7 -5.63 -7.15 15.24
N VAL A 8 -5.50 -8.06 14.28
CA VAL A 8 -4.52 -9.14 14.28
C VAL A 8 -3.49 -8.77 13.21
N PRO A 9 -2.19 -8.66 13.55
CA PRO A 9 -1.16 -8.47 12.53
C PRO A 9 -1.23 -9.64 11.56
N TYR A 10 -1.58 -9.37 10.31
CA TYR A 10 -1.55 -10.36 9.26
C TYR A 10 -0.08 -10.74 9.02
N HIS A 11 0.24 -12.03 9.17
CA HIS A 11 1.50 -12.73 8.87
C HIS A 11 2.41 -13.09 10.06
N HIS A 12 2.12 -14.26 10.66
CA HIS A 12 3.02 -15.07 11.47
C HIS A 12 4.00 -15.96 10.66
N ASP A 13 4.23 -15.68 9.37
CA ASP A 13 5.01 -16.55 8.48
C ASP A 13 6.13 -15.85 7.68
N VAL A 14 6.82 -14.88 8.29
CA VAL A 14 8.09 -14.40 7.70
C VAL A 14 9.19 -15.44 7.97
N LYS A 15 9.28 -16.45 7.10
CA LYS A 15 10.48 -17.29 7.01
C LYS A 15 11.54 -16.54 6.21
N MET A 16 12.60 -16.10 6.87
CA MET A 16 13.88 -15.77 6.23
C MET A 16 14.46 -17.05 5.63
N THR A 17 14.25 -17.30 4.34
CA THR A 17 14.92 -18.38 3.61
C THR A 17 16.14 -17.83 2.90
N GLN A 18 17.29 -18.51 3.03
CA GLN A 18 18.42 -18.24 2.14
C GLN A 18 18.01 -18.66 0.72
N LEU A 19 18.14 -17.73 -0.23
CA LEU A 19 17.91 -17.96 -1.65
C LEU A 19 18.97 -18.92 -2.20
N THR A 20 18.77 -20.23 -2.02
CA THR A 20 19.52 -21.29 -2.69
C THR A 20 18.55 -22.28 -3.31
N THR A 21 18.54 -22.32 -4.65
CA THR A 21 17.88 -23.27 -5.57
C THR A 21 16.37 -23.52 -5.37
N VAL A 22 15.58 -22.82 -6.19
CA VAL A 22 14.15 -23.03 -6.56
C VAL A 22 13.15 -23.10 -5.39
N THR A 23 13.17 -22.11 -4.51
CA THR A 23 12.02 -21.77 -3.68
C THR A 23 11.33 -20.56 -4.29
N THR A 24 10.04 -20.69 -4.60
CA THR A 24 9.22 -19.58 -5.07
C THR A 24 8.72 -18.77 -3.87
N VAL A 25 8.94 -17.47 -3.88
CA VAL A 25 8.48 -16.57 -2.81
C VAL A 25 7.18 -15.93 -3.28
N SER A 26 6.06 -16.19 -2.56
CA SER A 26 4.76 -15.57 -2.85
C SER A 26 4.50 -14.29 -2.08
N SER A 27 5.08 -14.20 -0.88
CA SER A 27 4.97 -13.05 0.02
C SER A 27 6.37 -12.64 0.46
N LEU A 28 6.68 -11.36 0.33
CA LEU A 28 7.97 -10.81 0.71
C LEU A 28 7.76 -9.65 1.68
N CYS A 29 8.43 -9.69 2.82
CA CYS A 29 8.42 -8.59 3.79
C CYS A 29 9.83 -8.01 3.86
N ILE A 30 9.97 -6.72 3.54
CA ILE A 30 11.25 -6.02 3.58
C ILE A 30 11.12 -4.88 4.59
N PHE A 31 11.77 -5.06 5.73
CA PHE A 31 11.86 -4.04 6.77
C PHE A 31 13.33 -3.75 7.05
N ASN A 32 13.69 -2.47 7.14
CA ASN A 32 14.96 -1.96 7.62
C ASN A 32 16.16 -2.65 6.92
N CYS A 33 16.11 -2.73 5.59
CA CYS A 33 17.10 -3.45 4.78
C CYS A 33 17.96 -2.51 3.91
N PRO A 34 18.81 -1.64 4.50
CA PRO A 34 19.69 -0.76 3.72
C PRO A 34 20.69 -1.56 2.88
N LYS A 35 21.08 -2.76 3.34
CA LYS A 35 21.95 -3.67 2.57
C LYS A 35 21.26 -4.26 1.35
N LEU A 36 19.93 -4.47 1.37
CA LEU A 36 19.21 -4.92 0.18
C LEU A 36 19.14 -3.79 -0.85
N LEU A 37 18.82 -2.57 -0.41
CA LEU A 37 18.87 -1.38 -1.27
C LEU A 37 20.25 -1.23 -1.94
N ALA A 38 21.34 -1.44 -1.19
CA ALA A 38 22.70 -1.38 -1.72
C ALA A 38 23.07 -2.55 -2.65
N ARG A 39 22.47 -3.74 -2.49
CA ARG A 39 22.75 -4.91 -3.35
C ARG A 39 21.93 -4.90 -4.64
N PHE A 40 20.78 -4.26 -4.63
CA PHE A 40 19.91 -4.17 -5.81
C PHE A 40 20.40 -3.18 -6.87
N SER A 41 21.38 -2.34 -6.55
CA SER A 41 22.12 -1.54 -7.53
C SER A 41 23.28 -2.29 -8.20
N SER A 42 23.64 -3.49 -7.73
CA SER A 42 24.61 -4.35 -8.41
C SER A 42 23.93 -5.20 -9.49
N PRO A 43 24.60 -5.53 -10.61
CA PRO A 43 24.03 -6.36 -11.66
C PRO A 43 23.58 -7.69 -11.05
N VAL A 44 22.27 -7.86 -11.00
CA VAL A 44 21.66 -8.99 -10.32
C VAL A 44 21.78 -10.23 -11.20
N THR A 45 22.14 -11.35 -10.59
CA THR A 45 22.19 -12.62 -11.28
C THR A 45 20.77 -13.12 -11.58
N ASN A 46 20.54 -13.64 -12.79
CA ASN A 46 19.24 -14.17 -13.26
C ASN A 46 18.55 -15.12 -12.26
N GLY A 47 19.32 -15.85 -11.44
CA GLY A 47 18.79 -16.76 -10.43
C GLY A 47 17.95 -16.07 -9.34
N VAL A 48 18.28 -14.83 -8.97
CA VAL A 48 17.51 -14.09 -7.95
C VAL A 48 16.17 -13.62 -8.53
N VAL A 49 16.14 -13.15 -9.78
CA VAL A 49 14.91 -12.74 -10.48
C VAL A 49 13.91 -13.90 -10.59
N ALA A 50 14.40 -15.12 -10.79
CA ALA A 50 13.58 -16.32 -10.87
C ALA A 50 12.87 -16.65 -9.54
N SER A 51 13.47 -16.31 -8.39
CA SER A 51 12.88 -16.60 -7.08
C SER A 51 11.61 -15.80 -6.78
N PHE A 52 11.45 -14.65 -7.43
CA PHE A 52 10.30 -13.75 -7.26
C PHE A 52 9.18 -13.98 -8.30
N GLN A 53 9.24 -15.04 -9.12
CA GLN A 53 8.21 -15.32 -10.15
C GLN A 53 6.80 -15.49 -9.57
N SER A 54 6.69 -15.99 -8.34
CA SER A 54 5.41 -16.20 -7.67
C SER A 54 5.00 -15.06 -6.75
N LEU A 55 5.75 -13.94 -6.72
CA LEU A 55 5.48 -12.85 -5.79
C LEU A 55 4.11 -12.23 -6.08
N ARG A 56 3.28 -12.13 -5.05
CA ARG A 56 1.92 -11.55 -5.09
C ARG A 56 1.66 -10.57 -3.95
N SER A 57 2.34 -10.77 -2.82
CA SER A 57 2.21 -9.90 -1.65
C SER A 57 3.56 -9.31 -1.28
N LEU A 58 3.56 -8.01 -1.02
CA LEU A 58 4.76 -7.26 -0.67
C LEU A 58 4.47 -6.33 0.51
N ILE A 59 5.31 -6.42 1.54
CA ILE A 59 5.29 -5.50 2.67
C ILE A 59 6.61 -4.74 2.68
N VAL A 60 6.55 -3.41 2.70
CA VAL A 60 7.73 -2.53 2.66
C VAL A 60 7.62 -1.43 3.69
N ASP A 61 8.75 -1.00 4.22
CA ASP A 61 8.87 0.20 5.04
C ASP A 61 9.55 1.38 4.34
N HIS A 62 9.98 1.18 3.08
CA HIS A 62 10.56 2.23 2.26
C HIS A 62 10.09 2.10 0.80
N MET A 63 9.56 3.17 0.21
CA MET A 63 9.07 3.14 -1.18
C MET A 63 10.19 2.92 -2.20
N ARG A 64 11.43 3.29 -1.89
CA ARG A 64 12.59 3.05 -2.77
C ARG A 64 12.79 1.56 -3.08
N ILE A 65 12.30 0.66 -2.24
CA ILE A 65 12.33 -0.78 -2.51
C ILE A 65 11.54 -1.10 -3.78
N LEU A 66 10.41 -0.45 -4.02
CA LEU A 66 9.57 -0.70 -5.18
C LEU A 66 10.20 -0.22 -6.50
N THR A 67 11.11 0.77 -6.42
CA THR A 67 11.88 1.25 -7.58
C THR A 67 13.08 0.36 -7.94
N CYS A 68 13.38 -0.66 -7.13
CA CYS A 68 14.43 -1.64 -7.39
C CYS A 68 14.19 -2.37 -8.72
N PRO A 69 15.20 -2.53 -9.60
CA PRO A 69 15.06 -3.26 -10.87
C PRO A 69 14.47 -4.66 -10.73
N LEU A 70 14.75 -5.37 -9.63
CA LEU A 70 14.24 -6.73 -9.41
C LEU A 70 12.76 -6.81 -9.11
N LEU A 71 12.23 -5.82 -8.41
CA LEU A 71 10.82 -5.78 -8.08
C LEU A 71 10.06 -5.11 -9.22
N ARG A 72 10.68 -4.18 -9.96
CA ARG A 72 10.03 -3.44 -11.05
C ARG A 72 9.40 -4.36 -12.10
N GLU A 73 10.11 -5.41 -12.52
CA GLU A 73 9.57 -6.41 -13.48
C GLU A 73 8.47 -7.31 -12.88
N ARG A 74 8.20 -7.22 -11.58
CA ARG A 74 7.20 -8.01 -10.86
C ARG A 74 6.02 -7.20 -10.37
N LEU A 75 6.10 -5.87 -10.38
CA LEU A 75 5.05 -4.99 -9.88
C LEU A 75 3.69 -5.25 -10.55
N GLU A 76 3.68 -5.57 -11.85
CA GLU A 76 2.45 -5.85 -12.59
C GLU A 76 1.65 -7.06 -12.09
N HIS A 77 2.28 -7.95 -11.30
CA HIS A 77 1.66 -9.14 -10.71
C HIS A 77 1.43 -9.03 -9.20
N ILE A 78 1.80 -7.93 -8.56
CA ILE A 78 1.53 -7.74 -7.14
C ILE A 78 0.02 -7.51 -6.94
N GLU A 79 -0.58 -8.30 -6.07
CA GLU A 79 -1.99 -8.25 -5.71
C GLU A 79 -2.19 -7.55 -4.36
N ASN A 80 -1.22 -7.64 -3.46
CA ASN A 80 -1.28 -7.04 -2.13
C ASN A 80 0.00 -6.24 -1.86
N LEU A 81 -0.16 -4.96 -1.54
CA LEU A 81 0.94 -4.08 -1.13
C LEU A 81 0.61 -3.46 0.23
N ASP A 82 1.53 -3.59 1.17
CA ASP A 82 1.44 -2.98 2.48
C ASP A 82 2.68 -2.09 2.71
N ILE A 83 2.45 -0.81 2.87
CA ILE A 83 3.48 0.20 3.16
C ILE A 83 3.35 0.54 4.64
N GLN A 84 4.32 0.10 5.44
CA GLN A 84 4.28 0.20 6.90
C GLN A 84 5.40 1.09 7.43
N ASP A 85 5.09 1.99 8.36
CA ASP A 85 6.09 2.80 9.08
C ASP A 85 7.05 3.59 8.16
N CYS A 86 6.56 3.94 6.97
CA CYS A 86 7.34 4.60 5.93
C CYS A 86 7.54 6.08 6.29
N SER A 87 8.68 6.36 6.91
CA SER A 87 8.99 7.67 7.51
C SER A 87 9.62 8.66 6.53
N GLU A 88 10.09 8.22 5.37
CA GLU A 88 10.76 9.08 4.40
C GLU A 88 9.79 9.85 3.49
N ILE A 89 8.51 9.47 3.46
CA ILE A 89 7.53 10.02 2.54
C ILE A 89 6.71 11.09 3.24
N THR A 90 6.81 12.30 2.72
CA THR A 90 5.86 13.38 3.02
C THR A 90 4.81 13.48 1.91
N THR A 91 5.24 13.37 0.65
CA THR A 91 4.39 13.34 -0.54
C THR A 91 4.98 12.38 -1.55
N PHE A 92 4.15 11.84 -2.45
CA PHE A 92 4.62 10.95 -3.51
C PHE A 92 5.34 11.78 -4.60
N THR A 93 6.62 11.50 -4.82
CA THR A 93 7.40 12.11 -5.91
C THR A 93 7.05 11.47 -7.25
N ALA A 94 7.45 12.08 -8.37
CA ALA A 94 7.22 11.51 -9.71
C ALA A 94 7.70 10.05 -9.85
N ASP A 95 8.83 9.70 -9.24
CA ASP A 95 9.35 8.32 -9.24
C ASP A 95 8.45 7.37 -8.44
N ASN A 96 7.83 7.85 -7.36
CA ASN A 96 6.91 7.04 -6.57
C ASN A 96 5.54 6.92 -7.25
N GLU A 97 5.08 7.95 -7.94
CA GLU A 97 3.86 7.90 -8.76
C GLU A 97 4.02 6.86 -9.90
N ASP A 98 5.19 6.79 -10.56
CA ASP A 98 5.47 5.79 -11.60
C ASP A 98 5.33 4.35 -11.08
N VAL A 99 5.69 4.08 -9.83
CA VAL A 99 5.55 2.74 -9.22
C VAL A 99 4.10 2.26 -9.25
N PHE A 100 3.15 3.12 -8.89
CA PHE A 100 1.73 2.74 -8.87
C PHE A 100 1.18 2.52 -10.28
N LEU A 101 1.70 3.21 -11.30
CA LEU A 101 1.33 2.95 -12.71
C LEU A 101 1.70 1.53 -13.18
N HIS A 102 2.62 0.86 -12.49
CA HIS A 102 3.02 -0.52 -12.79
C HIS A 102 2.21 -1.57 -12.02
N LEU A 103 1.46 -1.21 -10.97
CA LEU A 103 0.74 -2.12 -10.08
C LEU A 103 -0.63 -2.57 -10.66
N ARG A 104 -0.64 -3.11 -11.88
CA ARG A 104 -1.87 -3.41 -12.66
C ARG A 104 -2.79 -4.46 -12.04
N SER A 105 -2.24 -5.41 -11.29
CA SER A 105 -2.99 -6.49 -10.63
C SER A 105 -3.30 -6.19 -9.16
N LEU A 106 -2.98 -5.00 -8.65
CA LEU A 106 -3.11 -4.69 -7.23
C LEU A 106 -4.58 -4.66 -6.80
N GLN A 107 -4.93 -5.51 -5.83
CA GLN A 107 -6.28 -5.65 -5.28
C GLN A 107 -6.39 -5.02 -3.90
N SER A 108 -5.33 -5.08 -3.09
CA SER A 108 -5.32 -4.50 -1.74
C SER A 108 -4.10 -3.61 -1.55
N LEU A 109 -4.34 -2.37 -1.16
CA LEU A 109 -3.33 -1.43 -0.71
C LEU A 109 -3.56 -1.08 0.77
N CYS A 110 -2.56 -1.31 1.60
CA CYS A 110 -2.52 -0.86 2.98
C CYS A 110 -1.39 0.16 3.14
N ILE A 111 -1.68 1.30 3.77
CA ILE A 111 -0.69 2.28 4.19
C ILE A 111 -0.89 2.48 5.68
N SER A 112 0.12 2.10 6.46
CA SER A 112 0.03 2.14 7.92
C SER A 112 1.27 2.75 8.57
N GLY A 113 1.09 3.49 9.67
CA GLY A 113 2.21 4.06 10.45
C GLY A 113 3.07 5.09 9.71
N CYS A 114 2.64 5.57 8.54
CA CYS A 114 3.38 6.53 7.72
C CYS A 114 3.19 7.94 8.30
N ASN A 115 3.94 8.26 9.36
CA ASN A 115 3.68 9.44 10.20
C ASN A 115 3.89 10.79 9.52
N ASN A 116 4.65 10.86 8.43
CA ASN A 116 4.92 12.11 7.71
C ASN A 116 4.07 12.29 6.46
N LEU A 117 3.30 11.27 6.06
CA LEU A 117 2.58 11.25 4.79
C LEU A 117 1.42 12.25 4.80
N GLN A 118 1.43 13.24 3.90
CA GLN A 118 0.44 14.33 3.84
C GLN A 118 -0.65 14.13 2.79
N SER A 119 -0.33 13.43 1.70
CA SER A 119 -1.26 13.15 0.60
C SER A 119 -1.02 11.77 0.01
N LEU A 120 -2.08 11.14 -0.49
CA LEU A 120 -1.99 9.91 -1.28
C LEU A 120 -1.48 10.19 -2.71
N PRO A 121 -1.00 9.15 -3.45
CA PRO A 121 -0.54 9.30 -4.82
C PRO A 121 -1.72 9.58 -5.78
N SER A 122 -1.53 10.52 -6.71
CA SER A 122 -2.49 10.83 -7.79
C SER A 122 -2.72 9.63 -8.73
N SER A 123 -1.68 8.82 -8.92
CA SER A 123 -1.69 7.60 -9.73
C SER A 123 -2.58 6.48 -9.17
N LEU A 124 -3.10 6.57 -7.92
CA LEU A 124 -4.09 5.61 -7.42
C LEU A 124 -5.31 5.50 -8.34
N SER A 125 -5.70 6.61 -8.98
CA SER A 125 -6.80 6.66 -9.95
C SER A 125 -6.63 5.69 -11.13
N SER A 126 -5.40 5.26 -11.43
CA SER A 126 -5.06 4.33 -12.51
C SER A 126 -5.12 2.85 -12.15
N LEU A 127 -5.34 2.51 -10.87
CA LEU A 127 -5.33 1.13 -10.38
C LEU A 127 -6.69 0.45 -10.61
N GLU A 128 -6.89 -0.07 -11.83
CA GLU A 128 -8.17 -0.66 -12.28
C GLU A 128 -8.58 -1.94 -11.54
N SER A 129 -7.67 -2.58 -10.81
CA SER A 129 -7.94 -3.81 -10.04
C SER A 129 -8.10 -3.57 -8.54
N LEU A 130 -7.90 -2.33 -8.05
CA LEU A 130 -7.84 -2.06 -6.62
C LEU A 130 -9.24 -2.19 -6.00
N ASP A 131 -9.41 -3.17 -5.13
CA ASP A 131 -10.67 -3.51 -4.45
C ASP A 131 -10.71 -2.93 -3.03
N LYS A 132 -9.56 -2.87 -2.36
CA LYS A 132 -9.45 -2.48 -0.95
C LYS A 132 -8.33 -1.46 -0.72
N LEU A 133 -8.66 -0.36 -0.05
CA LEU A 133 -7.72 0.64 0.45
C LEU A 133 -7.86 0.77 1.97
N ILE A 134 -6.77 0.59 2.69
CA ILE A 134 -6.70 0.76 4.15
C ILE A 134 -5.67 1.84 4.47
N LEU A 135 -6.09 2.83 5.26
CA LEU A 135 -5.25 3.88 5.82
C LEU A 135 -5.31 3.76 7.34
N TRP A 136 -4.19 3.43 7.97
CA TRP A 136 -4.14 3.19 9.41
C TRP A 136 -3.03 3.98 10.08
N ASN A 137 -3.34 4.74 11.13
CA ASN A 137 -2.33 5.46 11.91
C ASN A 137 -1.40 6.35 11.04
N CYS A 138 -2.00 7.15 10.14
CA CYS A 138 -1.31 8.16 9.32
C CYS A 138 -1.72 9.57 9.81
N PRO A 139 -1.10 10.10 10.88
CA PRO A 139 -1.53 11.31 11.58
C PRO A 139 -1.42 12.61 10.77
N GLU A 140 -0.52 12.68 9.79
CA GLU A 140 -0.32 13.87 8.95
C GLU A 140 -1.08 13.79 7.61
N LEU A 141 -1.76 12.68 7.33
CA LEU A 141 -2.46 12.48 6.05
C LEU A 141 -3.75 13.28 6.05
N GLU A 142 -3.78 14.39 5.32
CA GLU A 142 -4.91 15.34 5.30
C GLU A 142 -5.74 15.24 4.01
N LEU A 143 -5.16 14.75 2.92
CA LEU A 143 -5.72 14.87 1.57
C LEU A 143 -5.79 13.53 0.83
N LEU A 144 -6.93 13.27 0.20
CA LEU A 144 -7.04 12.36 -0.94
C LEU A 144 -6.37 12.96 -2.18
N PRO A 145 -6.03 12.16 -3.21
CA PRO A 145 -5.62 12.73 -4.50
C PRO A 145 -6.70 13.67 -5.05
N ASP A 146 -6.32 14.59 -5.93
CA ASP A 146 -7.28 15.50 -6.58
C ASP A 146 -8.21 14.71 -7.53
N GLU A 147 -7.68 13.67 -8.14
CA GLU A 147 -8.43 12.68 -8.92
C GLU A 147 -9.35 11.82 -8.05
N GLN A 148 -10.38 11.25 -8.67
CA GLN A 148 -11.23 10.26 -8.00
C GLN A 148 -10.43 9.00 -7.65
N LEU A 149 -10.74 8.38 -6.51
CA LEU A 149 -10.24 7.03 -6.22
C LEU A 149 -10.72 6.05 -7.30
N PRO A 150 -9.96 4.98 -7.60
CA PRO A 150 -10.28 4.08 -8.70
C PRO A 150 -11.71 3.52 -8.58
N LEU A 151 -12.42 3.42 -9.71
CA LEU A 151 -13.82 2.96 -9.75
C LEU A 151 -13.98 1.47 -9.39
N SER A 152 -12.87 0.72 -9.39
CA SER A 152 -12.81 -0.66 -8.92
C SER A 152 -12.94 -0.77 -7.40
N LEU A 153 -12.67 0.31 -6.65
CA LEU A 153 -12.57 0.27 -5.19
C LEU A 153 -13.92 -0.09 -4.57
N ARG A 154 -13.91 -1.13 -3.72
CA ARG A 154 -15.09 -1.66 -3.01
C ARG A 154 -15.07 -1.35 -1.52
N LYS A 155 -13.88 -1.28 -0.93
CA LYS A 155 -13.70 -0.99 0.49
C LYS A 155 -12.65 0.09 0.74
N LEU A 156 -13.05 1.12 1.48
CA LEU A 156 -12.17 2.11 2.08
C LEU A 156 -12.27 2.02 3.61
N GLU A 157 -11.14 1.86 4.28
CA GLU A 157 -11.05 1.85 5.74
C GLU A 157 -10.02 2.89 6.17
N VAL A 158 -10.44 3.84 7.01
CA VAL A 158 -9.58 4.91 7.53
C VAL A 158 -9.68 4.91 9.04
N ALA A 159 -8.56 4.72 9.74
CA ALA A 159 -8.59 4.77 11.19
C ALA A 159 -7.28 5.26 11.78
N LEU A 160 -7.38 5.94 12.93
CA LEU A 160 -6.26 6.60 13.60
C LEU A 160 -5.48 7.59 12.70
N CYS A 161 -6.12 8.11 11.65
CA CYS A 161 -5.54 9.12 10.75
C CYS A 161 -5.93 10.55 11.18
N ASN A 162 -5.39 11.56 10.48
CA ASN A 162 -5.65 12.97 10.76
C ASN A 162 -7.16 13.28 10.83
N PRO A 163 -7.65 13.98 11.87
CA PRO A 163 -9.04 14.45 11.96
C PRO A 163 -9.51 15.23 10.73
N VAL A 164 -8.64 16.04 10.12
CA VAL A 164 -8.94 16.82 8.91
C VAL A 164 -9.34 15.89 7.76
N LEU A 165 -8.59 14.82 7.50
CA LEU A 165 -8.96 13.84 6.48
C LEU A 165 -10.33 13.23 6.78
N LYS A 166 -10.56 12.79 8.02
CA LYS A 166 -11.84 12.18 8.41
C LYS A 166 -13.02 13.13 8.21
N ASP A 167 -12.86 14.41 8.57
CA ASP A 167 -13.88 15.45 8.34
C ASP A 167 -14.17 15.65 6.84
N ARG A 168 -13.14 15.59 6.00
CA ARG A 168 -13.27 15.70 4.54
C ARG A 168 -13.96 14.49 3.90
N LEU A 169 -13.89 13.32 4.53
CA LEU A 169 -14.53 12.07 4.09
C LEU A 169 -15.93 11.85 4.69
N ARG A 170 -16.46 12.78 5.48
CA ARG A 170 -17.79 12.64 6.09
C ARG A 170 -18.87 12.47 5.04
N LYS A 171 -19.75 11.48 5.26
CA LYS A 171 -20.88 11.19 4.37
C LYS A 171 -21.72 12.44 4.10
N GLU A 172 -21.93 12.73 2.82
CA GLU A 172 -22.76 13.82 2.26
C GLU A 172 -22.31 15.26 2.56
N CYS A 173 -21.48 15.49 3.57
CA CYS A 173 -21.04 16.83 3.99
C CYS A 173 -19.54 17.10 3.75
N GLY A 174 -18.72 16.06 3.64
CA GLY A 174 -17.28 16.17 3.45
C GLY A 174 -16.93 16.61 2.03
N ILE A 175 -15.96 17.51 1.90
CA ILE A 175 -15.53 18.03 0.58
C ILE A 175 -14.99 16.94 -0.35
N ASP A 176 -14.39 15.89 0.21
CA ASP A 176 -13.87 14.74 -0.55
C ASP A 176 -14.87 13.58 -0.61
N TRP A 177 -16.07 13.70 -0.01
CA TRP A 177 -17.12 12.68 -0.12
C TRP A 177 -17.43 12.30 -1.57
N PRO A 178 -17.57 13.24 -2.54
CA PRO A 178 -17.80 12.88 -3.94
C PRO A 178 -16.71 11.99 -4.55
N LYS A 179 -15.47 12.03 -4.03
CA LYS A 179 -14.36 11.19 -4.50
C LYS A 179 -14.47 9.73 -4.03
N ILE A 180 -15.27 9.47 -3.00
CA ILE A 180 -15.41 8.15 -2.37
C ILE A 180 -16.85 7.61 -2.36
N ALA A 181 -17.82 8.43 -2.79
CA ALA A 181 -19.25 8.09 -2.74
C ALA A 181 -19.61 6.83 -3.54
N HIS A 182 -18.82 6.47 -4.56
CA HIS A 182 -19.01 5.26 -5.36
C HIS A 182 -18.59 3.96 -4.64
N ILE A 183 -17.86 4.06 -3.53
CA ILE A 183 -17.29 2.91 -2.81
C ILE A 183 -18.37 2.31 -1.89
N PRO A 184 -18.82 1.06 -2.10
CA PRO A 184 -19.92 0.47 -1.35
C PRO A 184 -19.65 0.25 0.15
N TRP A 185 -18.39 0.12 0.58
CA TRP A 185 -18.03 0.03 2.00
C TRP A 185 -17.05 1.14 2.40
N VAL A 186 -17.49 2.06 3.25
CA VAL A 186 -16.63 3.11 3.81
C VAL A 186 -16.68 3.06 5.33
N GLU A 187 -15.54 2.85 5.97
CA GLU A 187 -15.41 2.74 7.42
C GLU A 187 -14.38 3.75 7.95
N ILE A 188 -14.77 4.58 8.92
CA ILE A 188 -13.92 5.58 9.56
C ILE A 188 -13.89 5.35 11.07
N ASP A 189 -12.71 5.09 11.65
CA ASP A 189 -12.52 4.80 13.09
C ASP A 189 -13.49 3.73 13.65
N GLY A 190 -13.85 2.74 12.83
CA GLY A 190 -14.80 1.68 13.18
C GLY A 190 -16.29 2.03 12.96
N GLU A 191 -16.61 3.24 12.52
CA GLU A 191 -17.95 3.66 12.10
C GLU A 191 -18.14 3.39 10.60
N ILE A 192 -19.15 2.58 10.24
CA ILE A 192 -19.50 2.31 8.84
C ILE A 192 -20.42 3.43 8.34
N LEU A 193 -19.97 4.17 7.33
CA LEU A 193 -20.71 5.27 6.70
C LEU A 193 -21.66 4.78 5.60
N GLN A 194 -21.27 3.75 4.85
CA GLN A 194 -22.10 3.03 3.88
C GLN A 194 -21.58 1.62 3.66
#